data_AF-A0A1Q7NBF3-F1
#
_entry.id   AF-A0A1Q7NBF3-F1
#
_cell.length_a   1.000
_cell.length_b   1.000
_cell.length_c   1.000
_cell.angle_alpha   90.00
_cell.angle_beta   90.00
_cell.angle_gamma   90.00
#
_symmetry.space_group_name_H-M   'P 1'
#
loop_
_entity.id
_entity.type
_entity.pdbx_description
1 polymer ?
#
loop_
_entity_poly.entity_id
_entity_poly.type
_entity_poly.pdbx_seq_one_letter_code
_entity_poly.pdbx_strand_id
1 'polypeptide(L)' 'MNIYDTKSVRCSRCGRFIGEIAYDAIITFPKCGKCVNPLHENEDKVSYTISKYSHNVEAMV' A
#
# COMPACT_ATOMS: atom_id res chain seq x y z
N MET A 1 -10.36 -27.47 -10.68
CA MET A 1 -10.24 -26.13 -11.28
C MET A 1 -9.19 -26.23 -12.37
N ASN A 2 -9.53 -25.96 -13.63
CA ASN A 2 -8.62 -26.13 -14.77
C ASN A 2 -7.70 -24.90 -14.87
N ILE A 3 -6.39 -25.09 -14.99
CA ILE A 3 -5.37 -24.01 -14.94
C ILE A 3 -5.42 -23.03 -16.13
N TYR A 4 -6.20 -23.36 -17.16
CA TYR A 4 -6.41 -22.53 -18.35
C TYR A 4 -7.65 -21.64 -18.26
N ASP A 5 -8.42 -21.76 -17.18
CA ASP A 5 -9.68 -21.04 -16.99
C ASP A 5 -9.50 -19.72 -16.23
N THR A 6 -8.26 -19.29 -16.01
CA THR A 6 -7.97 -18.10 -15.22
C THR A 6 -7.17 -17.07 -16.01
N LYS A 7 -7.37 -15.79 -15.67
CA LYS A 7 -6.60 -14.67 -16.19
C LYS A 7 -5.95 -13.88 -15.05
N SER A 8 -4.78 -13.34 -15.33
CA SER A 8 -4.02 -12.54 -14.37
C SER A 8 -4.68 -11.16 -14.17
N VAL A 9 -4.88 -10.77 -12.92
CA VAL A 9 -5.35 -9.44 -12.54
C VAL A 9 -4.16 -8.59 -12.10
N ARG A 10 -4.03 -7.42 -12.70
CA ARG A 10 -3.03 -6.41 -12.34
C ARG A 10 -3.72 -5.15 -11.88
N CYS A 11 -3.06 -4.45 -10.96
CA CYS A 11 -3.51 -3.14 -10.49
C CYS A 11 -3.50 -2.14 -11.65
N SER A 12 -4.63 -1.49 -11.88
CA SER A 12 -4.79 -0.44 -12.89
C SER A 12 -3.88 0.78 -12.64
N ARG A 13 -3.49 1.04 -11.38
CA ARG A 13 -2.68 2.21 -11.00
C ARG A 13 -1.17 1.98 -11.04
N CYS A 14 -0.69 0.80 -10.63
CA CYS A 14 0.74 0.53 -10.49
C CYS A 14 1.23 -0.74 -11.21
N GLY A 15 0.35 -1.43 -11.94
CA GLY A 15 0.68 -2.64 -12.71
C GLY A 15 1.02 -3.87 -11.87
N ARG A 16 1.04 -3.77 -10.54
CA ARG A 16 1.36 -4.92 -9.67
C ARG A 16 0.37 -6.05 -9.84
N PHE A 17 0.89 -7.27 -9.88
CA PHE A 17 0.09 -8.49 -9.84
C PHE A 17 -0.73 -8.54 -8.54
N ILE A 18 -2.02 -8.80 -8.66
CA ILE A 18 -2.96 -8.96 -7.53
C ILE A 18 -3.27 -10.44 -7.31
N GLY A 19 -3.47 -11.18 -8.40
CA GLY A 19 -3.86 -12.58 -8.35
C GLY A 19 -4.43 -13.04 -9.69
N GLU A 20 -5.15 -14.16 -9.67
CA GLU A 20 -5.82 -14.74 -10.83
C GLU A 20 -7.32 -14.86 -10.55
N ILE A 21 -8.14 -14.66 -11.58
CA ILE A 21 -9.59 -14.84 -11.51
C ILE A 21 -10.07 -15.72 -12.65
N ALA A 22 -11.30 -16.22 -12.54
CA ALA A 22 -11.97 -16.91 -13.64
C ALA A 22 -11.98 -16.05 -14.91
N TYR A 23 -11.87 -16.70 -16.07
CA TYR A 23 -11.71 -16.03 -17.35
C TYR A 23 -12.94 -15.17 -17.71
N ASP A 24 -14.13 -15.67 -17.36
CA ASP A 24 -15.44 -15.03 -17.56
C ASP A 24 -15.74 -13.88 -16.58
N ALA A 25 -14.98 -13.76 -15.48
CA ALA A 25 -15.20 -12.71 -14.50
C ALA A 25 -14.80 -11.32 -15.05
N ILE A 26 -15.70 -10.34 -14.90
CA ILE A 26 -15.48 -8.95 -15.31
C ILE A 26 -15.04 -8.13 -14.09
N ILE A 27 -13.85 -7.53 -14.16
CA ILE A 27 -13.34 -6.65 -13.11
C ILE A 27 -13.24 -5.23 -13.65
N THR A 28 -13.80 -4.29 -12.89
CA THR A 28 -13.74 -2.85 -13.19
C THR A 28 -12.83 -2.16 -12.19
N PHE A 29 -11.81 -1.43 -12.67
CA PHE A 29 -10.82 -0.70 -11.86
C PHE A 29 -10.15 -1.51 -10.72
N PRO A 30 -9.44 -2.62 -11.02
CA PRO A 30 -8.69 -3.35 -10.00
C PRO A 30 -7.61 -2.47 -9.37
N LYS A 31 -7.57 -2.42 -8.04
CA LYS A 31 -6.54 -1.73 -7.25
C LYS A 31 -5.89 -2.71 -6.26
N CYS A 32 -4.57 -2.67 -6.15
CA CYS A 32 -3.86 -3.43 -5.12
C CYS A 32 -3.98 -2.74 -3.75
N GLY A 33 -3.71 -3.45 -2.65
CA GLY A 33 -3.85 -2.91 -1.28
C GLY A 33 -3.10 -1.60 -1.03
N LYS A 34 -1.93 -1.38 -1.68
CA LYS A 34 -1.18 -0.12 -1.58
C LYS A 34 -1.80 1.05 -2.38
N CYS A 35 -2.64 0.75 -3.37
CA CYS A 35 -3.31 1.75 -4.20
C CYS A 35 -4.75 2.02 -3.76
N VAL A 36 -5.38 1.08 -3.03
CA VAL A 36 -6.69 1.25 -2.40
C VAL A 36 -6.61 2.24 -1.24
N ASN A 37 -5.50 2.22 -0.49
CA ASN A 37 -5.30 3.12 0.65
C ASN A 37 -4.07 4.02 0.41
N PRO A 38 -4.22 5.26 -0.09
CA PRO A 38 -3.12 6.24 -0.13
C PRO A 38 -2.73 6.79 1.27
N LEU A 39 -3.10 6.11 2.36
CA LEU A 39 -2.81 6.49 3.75
C LEU A 39 -1.90 5.41 4.37
N HIS A 40 -0.67 5.63 4.81
CA HIS A 40 0.27 6.74 4.72
C HIS A 40 1.63 6.08 4.41
N GLU A 41 2.36 6.59 3.41
CA GLU A 41 3.81 6.38 3.37
C GLU A 41 4.42 7.12 4.58
N ASN A 42 4.74 6.38 5.65
CA ASN A 42 5.86 6.72 6.55
C ASN A 42 5.83 8.04 7.38
N GLU A 43 4.72 8.49 7.98
CA GLU A 43 4.76 9.75 8.76
C GLU A 43 4.27 9.73 10.23
N ASP A 44 3.83 8.60 10.80
CA ASP A 44 3.24 8.63 12.16
C ASP A 44 4.07 8.01 13.30
N LYS A 45 5.33 7.59 13.07
CA LYS A 45 6.16 7.01 14.16
C LYS A 45 7.57 7.58 14.35
N VAL A 46 7.99 8.57 13.55
CA VAL A 46 9.32 9.19 13.72
C VAL A 46 9.21 10.63 14.25
N SER A 47 8.12 11.35 13.93
CA SER A 47 7.93 12.74 14.32
C SER A 47 7.68 12.94 15.82
N TYR A 48 7.04 11.98 16.49
CA TYR A 48 6.77 12.09 17.94
C TYR A 48 8.02 11.88 18.81
N THR A 49 9.00 11.11 18.32
CA THR A 49 10.23 10.84 19.07
C THR A 49 11.20 12.01 19.00
N ILE A 50 11.27 12.73 17.88
CA ILE A 50 12.20 13.86 17.70
C ILE A 50 11.78 15.07 18.55
N SER A 51 10.47 15.37 18.64
CA SER A 51 9.98 16.49 19.46
C SER A 51 10.24 16.34 20.96
N LYS A 52 10.42 15.11 21.47
CA LYS A 52 10.75 14.88 22.90
C LYS A 52 12.24 15.06 23.21
N TYR A 53 13.13 14.87 22.24
CA TYR A 53 14.57 15.03 22.47
C TYR A 53 15.07 16.46 22.18
N SER A 54 14.44 17.20 21.26
CA SER A 54 14.85 18.60 20.99
C SER A 54 14.52 19.57 22.13
N HIS A 55 13.49 19.32 22.95
CA HIS A 55 13.18 20.17 24.11
C HIS A 55 14.04 19.88 25.36
N ASN A 56 14.92 18.88 25.34
CA ASN A 56 15.80 18.56 26.47
C ASN A 56 17.26 19.00 26.27
N VAL A 57 17.61 19.61 25.15
CA VAL A 57 18.98 20.11 24.91
C VAL A 57 19.13 21.61 25.22
N GLU A 58 18.04 22.39 25.25
CA GLU A 58 18.09 23.81 25.67
C GLU A 58 18.04 24.02 27.19
N ALA A 59 18.03 22.95 28.00
CA ALA A 59 18.12 23.02 29.45
C ALA A 59 19.49 22.58 30.03
N MET A 60 20.49 22.34 29.17
CA MET A 60 21.88 22.05 29.58
C MET A 60 22.89 22.65 28.57
N VAL A 61 22.81 23.96 28.31
CA VAL A 61 23.96 24.81 27.93
C VAL A 61 23.82 26.14 28.65
#